data_AF-A0A538SI45-F1
#
_entry.id   AF-A0A538SI45-F1
#
_cell.length_a   1.000
_cell.length_b   1.000
_cell.length_c   1.000
_cell.angle_alpha   90.00
_cell.angle_beta   90.00
_cell.angle_gamma   90.00
#
_symmetry.space_group_name_H-M   'P 1'
#
loop_
_entity.id
_entity.type
_entity.pdbx_description
1 polymer ?
#
loop_
_entity_poly.entity_id
_entity_poly.type
_entity_poly.pdbx_seq_one_letter_code
_entity_poly.pdbx_strand_id
1 'polypeptide(L)' 'MPRFRIHDLGTIERSPTSPASLRNKISEMIMSSVNSRAKVEVINPETGEYRIVLQGTLDKEETKFDES' A
#
# COMPACT_ATOMS: atom_id res chain seq x y z
N MET A 1 5.14 -9.04 -13.30
CA MET A 1 4.45 -7.95 -12.58
C MET A 1 5.46 -7.28 -11.66
N PRO A 2 5.54 -5.94 -11.61
CA PRO A 2 6.40 -5.26 -10.65
C PRO A 2 5.99 -5.67 -9.22
N ARG A 3 6.96 -6.10 -8.42
CA ARG A 3 6.77 -6.51 -7.04
C ARG A 3 6.92 -5.28 -6.17
N PHE A 4 5.84 -4.85 -5.53
CA PHE A 4 5.83 -3.69 -4.63
C PHE A 4 6.57 -4.06 -3.33
N ARG A 5 7.60 -3.29 -2.96
CA ARG A 5 8.48 -3.59 -1.82
C ARG A 5 8.23 -2.64 -0.65
N ILE A 6 8.78 -2.99 0.51
CA ILE A 6 8.66 -2.17 1.73
C ILE A 6 9.19 -0.73 1.54
N HIS A 7 10.23 -0.55 0.72
CA HIS A 7 10.78 0.77 0.41
C HIS A 7 9.86 1.63 -0.47
N ASP A 8 8.92 1.01 -1.18
CA ASP A 8 7.98 1.70 -2.05
C ASP A 8 6.80 2.32 -1.28
N LEU A 9 6.58 1.91 -0.01
CA LEU A 9 5.53 2.45 0.86
C LEU A 9 5.60 3.98 0.99
N GLY A 10 6.80 4.53 1.20
CA GLY A 10 6.99 5.99 1.30
C GLY A 10 6.66 6.72 -0.01
N THR A 11 6.56 6.02 -1.14
CA THR A 11 6.11 6.62 -2.39
C THR A 11 4.60 6.79 -2.47
N ILE A 12 3.81 6.07 -1.66
CA ILE A 12 2.36 6.24 -1.57
C ILE A 12 2.05 7.61 -0.95
N GLU A 13 2.68 7.93 0.19
CA GLU A 13 2.53 9.21 0.88
C GLU A 13 3.01 10.40 0.04
N ARG A 14 4.07 10.19 -0.74
CA ARG A 14 4.65 11.21 -1.62
C ARG A 14 4.00 11.30 -2.99
N SER A 15 2.93 10.58 -3.30
CA SER A 15 2.26 10.65 -4.61
C SER A 15 1.23 11.78 -4.65
N PRO A 16 1.54 12.98 -5.18
CA PRO A 16 0.64 14.12 -5.07
C PRO A 16 -0.09 14.43 -6.38
N THR A 17 0.05 13.62 -7.44
CA THR A 17 -0.23 14.11 -8.81
C THR A 17 -1.35 13.42 -9.58
N SER A 18 -1.89 12.27 -9.17
CA SER A 18 -3.18 11.81 -9.70
C SER A 18 -3.80 10.65 -8.89
N PRO A 19 -5.15 10.56 -8.82
CA PRO A 19 -5.84 9.38 -8.27
C PRO A 19 -5.47 8.07 -8.99
N ALA A 20 -5.18 8.12 -10.29
CA ALA A 20 -4.78 6.95 -11.07
C ALA A 20 -3.43 6.39 -10.60
N SER A 21 -2.44 7.26 -10.36
CA SER A 21 -1.13 6.86 -9.85
C SER A 21 -1.22 6.25 -8.45
N LEU A 22 -2.04 6.84 -7.57
CA LEU A 22 -2.30 6.31 -6.23
C LEU A 22 -2.96 4.94 -6.29
N ARG A 23 -4.02 4.79 -7.12
CA ARG A 23 -4.69 3.51 -7.34
C ARG A 23 -3.71 2.42 -7.78
N ASN A 24 -2.85 2.72 -8.75
CA ASN A 24 -1.91 1.72 -9.27
C ASN A 24 -0.96 1.24 -8.17
N LYS A 25 -0.35 2.16 -7.41
CA LYS A 25 0.56 1.83 -6.30
C LYS A 25 -0.12 1.02 -5.19
N ILE A 26 -1.31 1.44 -4.77
CA ILE A 26 -2.09 0.69 -3.77
C ILE A 26 -2.44 -0.71 -4.30
N SER A 27 -2.81 -0.82 -5.58
CA SER A 27 -3.13 -2.12 -6.19
C SER A 27 -1.91 -3.04 -6.19
N GLU A 28 -0.75 -2.54 -6.62
CA GLU A 28 0.50 -3.28 -6.61
C GLU A 28 0.92 -3.71 -5.19
N MET A 29 0.76 -2.82 -4.20
CA MET A 29 1.00 -3.12 -2.78
C MET A 29 0.11 -4.25 -2.28
N ILE A 30 -1.19 -4.19 -2.55
CA ILE A 30 -2.15 -5.23 -2.13
C ILE A 30 -1.80 -6.57 -2.80
N MET A 31 -1.49 -6.58 -4.10
CA MET A 31 -1.13 -7.79 -4.82
C MET A 31 0.21 -8.39 -4.39
N SER A 32 1.10 -7.59 -3.81
CA SER A 32 2.40 -8.03 -3.31
C SER A 32 2.39 -8.40 -1.82
N SER A 33 1.27 -8.20 -1.13
CA SER A 33 1.16 -8.48 0.31
C SER A 33 0.76 -9.93 0.58
N VAL A 34 1.41 -10.55 1.56
CA VAL A 34 1.09 -11.90 2.07
C VAL A 34 -0.28 -11.93 2.74
N ASN A 35 -0.59 -10.86 3.46
CA ASN A 35 -1.90 -10.62 4.04
C ASN A 35 -2.30 -9.16 3.80
N SER A 36 -3.59 -8.91 3.68
CA SER A 36 -4.14 -7.57 3.56
C SER A 36 -5.50 -7.50 4.22
N ARG A 37 -5.74 -6.44 5.00
CA ARG A 37 -7.00 -6.14 5.66
C ARG A 37 -7.31 -4.66 5.46
N ALA A 38 -8.57 -4.38 5.15
CA ALA A 38 -9.10 -3.02 5.13
C ALA A 38 -10.08 -2.83 6.29
N LYS A 39 -10.04 -1.65 6.89
CA LYS A 39 -11.06 -1.17 7.85
C LYS A 39 -11.50 0.22 7.44
N VAL A 40 -12.82 0.41 7.32
CA VAL A 40 -13.38 1.75 7.18
C VAL A 40 -13.44 2.39 8.57
N GLU A 41 -12.78 3.53 8.73
CA GLU A 41 -12.75 4.26 10.00
C GLU A 41 -13.79 5.36 10.07
N VAL A 42 -13.98 6.10 8.98
CA VAL A 42 -14.90 7.24 8.92
C VAL A 42 -15.62 7.21 7.59
N ILE A 43 -16.92 7.48 7.62
CA ILE A 43 -17.73 7.84 6.46
C ILE A 43 -18.54 9.07 6.86
N ASN A 44 -18.39 10.16 6.12
CA ASN A 44 -19.28 11.30 6.20
C ASN A 44 -20.34 11.17 5.08
N PRO A 45 -21.61 10.85 5.40
CA PRO A 45 -22.65 10.65 4.39
C PRO A 45 -23.07 11.95 3.68
N GLU A 46 -22.79 13.11 4.26
CA GLU A 46 -23.16 14.40 3.68
C GLU A 46 -22.12 14.90 2.67
N THR A 47 -20.83 14.73 2.98
CA THR A 47 -19.72 15.18 2.10
C THR A 47 -19.18 14.07 1.20
N GLY A 48 -19.46 12.80 1.53
CA GLY A 48 -18.85 11.64 0.89
C GLY A 48 -17.40 11.39 1.31
N GLU A 49 -16.87 12.15 2.27
CA GLU A 49 -15.51 11.93 2.79
C GLU A 49 -15.44 10.58 3.50
N TYR A 50 -14.43 9.80 3.18
CA TYR A 50 -14.19 8.51 3.82
C TYR A 50 -12.74 8.35 4.22
N ARG A 51 -12.51 7.55 5.26
CA ARG A 51 -11.17 7.13 5.69
C ARG A 51 -11.12 5.61 5.75
N ILE A 52 -10.16 5.04 5.04
CA ILE A 52 -9.88 3.60 5.06
C ILE A 52 -8.46 3.42 5.60
N VAL A 53 -8.30 2.52 6.55
CA VAL A 53 -7.00 2.03 7.01
C VAL A 53 -6.74 0.69 6.34
N LEU A 54 -5.62 0.61 5.63
CA LEU A 54 -5.10 -0.63 5.04
C LEU A 54 -3.95 -1.14 5.90
N GLN A 55 -4.00 -2.43 6.23
CA GLN A 55 -2.95 -3.13 6.97
C GLN A 55 -2.57 -4.36 6.17
N GLY A 56 -1.27 -4.59 5.99
CA GLY A 56 -0.78 -5.76 5.28
C GLY A 56 0.68 -6.02 5.59
N THR A 57 1.14 -7.19 5.17
CA THR A 57 2.53 -7.63 5.34
C THR A 57 3.14 -7.86 3.97
N LEU A 58 4.23 -7.17 3.66
CA LEU A 58 5.04 -7.42 2.47
C LEU A 58 6.17 -8.39 2.86
N ASP A 59 6.40 -9.41 2.03
CA ASP A 59 7.54 -10.30 2.24
C ASP A 59 8.85 -9.51 2.12
N LYS A 60 9.76 -9.71 3.08
CA LYS A 60 11.15 -9.30 2.90
C LYS A 60 11.76 -10.30 1.92
N GLU A 61 12.17 -9.83 0.75
CA GLU A 61 13.10 -10.64 -0.05
C GLU A 61 14.36 -10.82 0.80
N GLU A 62 14.65 -12.06 1.20
CA GLU A 62 15.95 -12.43 1.77
C GLU A 62 17.01 -12.05 0.74
N THR A 63 17.66 -10.90 0.95
CA THR A 63 18.94 -10.64 0.31
C THR A 63 19.87 -11.74 0.79
N LYS A 64 20.31 -12.61 -0.14
CA LYS A 64 21.28 -13.70 0.07
C LYS A 64 22.69 -13.23 0.53
N PHE A 65 22.78 -12.13 1.28
CA PHE A 65 24.01 -11.49 1.73
C PHE A 65 24.03 -11.16 3.23
N ASP A 66 23.10 -11.72 4.02
CA ASP A 66 23.14 -11.61 5.49
C ASP A 66 23.75 -12.87 6.16
N GLU A 67 24.76 -13.48 5.54
CA GLU A 67 25.71 -14.37 6.21
C GLU A 67 27.14 -13.94 5.82
N SER A 68 27.79 -13.18 6.70
CA SER A 68 29.24 -12.93 6.73
C SER A 68 29.70 -12.81 8.17
#